data_AF-A0A2W4VME2-F1
#
_entry.id   AF-A0A2W4VME2-F1
#
_cell.length_a   1.000
_cell.length_b   1.000
_cell.length_c   1.000
_cell.angle_alpha   90.00
_cell.angle_beta   90.00
_cell.angle_gamma   90.00
#
_symmetry.space_group_name_H-M   'P 1'
#
loop_
_entity.id
_entity.type
_entity.pdbx_description
1 polymer ?
#
loop_
_entity_poly.entity_id
_entity_poly.type
_entity_poly.pdbx_seq_one_letter_code
_entity_poly.pdbx_strand_id
1 'polypeptide(L)'
;MHLNKATSVEYNKNDRTVVVFFADGSQASWPVRLLEMTERTETGYAPITPSDDELANVELFGGDSILWDELGQIFRIEDLQNHVCGRKAWMESLAATIS
;
A
#
# COMPACT_ATOMS: atom_id res chain seq x y z
N MET A 1 8.06 14.80 12.15
CA MET A 1 6.72 14.30 12.53
C MET A 1 6.95 12.94 13.16
N HIS A 2 6.51 12.69 14.40
CA HIS A 2 6.65 11.36 14.99
C HIS A 2 5.50 10.52 14.45
N LEU A 3 5.79 9.42 13.76
CA LEU A 3 4.76 8.50 13.31
C LEU A 3 4.11 7.90 14.56
N ASN A 4 2.78 8.01 14.65
CA ASN A 4 2.06 7.25 15.64
C ASN A 4 2.30 5.77 15.39
N LYS A 5 2.49 5.00 16.46
CA LYS A 5 2.71 3.56 16.38
C LYS A 5 1.48 2.90 15.76
N ALA A 6 1.65 2.23 14.62
CA ALA A 6 0.61 1.39 14.05
C ALA A 6 0.38 0.15 14.96
N THR A 7 -0.88 -0.23 15.12
CA THR A 7 -1.28 -1.34 15.98
C THR A 7 -1.91 -2.49 15.20
N SER A 8 -2.58 -2.19 14.10
CA SER A 8 -3.18 -3.18 13.22
C SER A 8 -3.41 -2.60 11.82
N VAL A 9 -3.63 -3.50 10.87
CA VAL A 9 -4.02 -3.19 9.50
C VAL A 9 -5.16 -4.11 9.09
N GLU A 10 -6.10 -3.60 8.30
CA GLU A 10 -7.24 -4.35 7.79
C GLU A 10 -7.53 -3.98 6.34
N TYR A 11 -8.07 -4.93 5.59
CA TYR A 11 -8.60 -4.69 4.26
C TYR A 11 -10.12 -4.50 4.29
N ASN A 12 -10.60 -3.37 3.78
CA ASN A 12 -12.01 -3.11 3.56
C ASN A 12 -12.40 -3.45 2.12
N LYS A 13 -13.11 -4.56 1.95
CA LYS A 13 -13.58 -5.03 0.64
C LYS A 13 -14.63 -4.14 -0.02
N ASN A 14 -15.36 -3.31 0.73
CA ASN A 14 -16.47 -2.53 0.18
C ASN A 14 -15.98 -1.44 -0.77
N ASP A 15 -14.83 -0.84 -0.46
CA ASP A 15 -14.21 0.24 -1.23
C ASP A 15 -12.78 -0.08 -1.68
N ARG A 16 -12.34 -1.32 -1.43
CA ARG A 16 -11.00 -1.85 -1.75
C ARG A 16 -9.89 -0.96 -1.19
N THR A 17 -9.97 -0.71 0.12
CA THR A 17 -9.09 0.18 0.86
C THR A 17 -8.33 -0.60 1.93
N VAL A 18 -7.03 -0.34 2.09
CA VAL A 18 -6.28 -0.79 3.26
C VAL A 18 -6.37 0.28 4.35
N VAL A 19 -6.68 -0.12 5.58
CA VAL A 19 -6.87 0.76 6.74
C VAL A 19 -5.83 0.39 7.79
N VAL A 20 -5.06 1.38 8.24
CA VAL A 20 -4.11 1.26 9.35
C VAL A 20 -4.68 1.95 10.57
N PHE A 21 -4.67 1.26 11.70
CA PHE A 21 -5.07 1.77 13.01
C PHE A 21 -3.84 2.12 13.83
N PHE A 22 -3.89 3.23 14.54
CA PHE A 22 -2.80 3.73 15.37
C PHE A 22 -3.13 3.68 16.86
N ALA A 23 -2.09 3.63 17.69
CA ALA A 23 -2.20 3.53 19.15
C ALA A 23 -2.90 4.73 19.81
N ASP A 24 -2.96 5.88 19.13
CA ASP A 24 -3.67 7.08 19.59
C ASP A 24 -5.16 7.07 19.20
N GLY A 25 -5.64 6.00 18.57
CA GLY A 25 -7.01 5.85 18.10
C GLY A 25 -7.27 6.47 16.72
N SER A 26 -6.28 7.13 16.12
CA SER A 26 -6.39 7.63 14.75
C SER A 26 -6.31 6.49 13.72
N GLN A 27 -6.72 6.78 12.49
CA GLN A 27 -6.70 5.85 11.37
C GLN A 27 -6.19 6.55 10.11
N ALA A 28 -5.51 5.81 9.26
CA ALA A 28 -5.18 6.23 7.90
C ALA A 28 -5.61 5.14 6.93
N SER A 29 -6.00 5.54 5.71
CA SER A 29 -6.54 4.61 4.74
C SER A 29 -6.10 4.95 3.32
N TRP A 30 -5.82 3.91 2.53
CA TRP A 30 -5.35 4.04 1.15
C TRP A 30 -6.13 3.10 0.24
N PRO A 31 -6.83 3.64 -0.77
CA PRO A 31 -7.42 2.80 -1.81
C PRO A 31 -6.32 2.02 -2.55
N VAL A 32 -6.51 0.71 -2.71
CA VAL A 32 -5.53 -0.18 -3.35
C VAL A 32 -5.15 0.28 -4.76
N ARG A 33 -6.10 0.89 -5.49
CA ARG A 33 -5.86 1.46 -6.84
C ARG A 33 -4.81 2.57 -6.89
N LEU A 34 -4.46 3.18 -5.75
CA LEU A 34 -3.42 4.21 -5.66
C LEU A 34 -2.04 3.63 -5.37
N LEU A 35 -1.97 2.34 -5.02
CA LEU A 35 -0.72 1.65 -4.71
C LEU A 35 -0.17 1.03 -6.00
N GLU A 36 1.14 1.12 -6.20
CA GLU A 36 1.81 0.46 -7.32
C GLU A 36 1.94 -1.04 -7.04
N MET A 37 0.86 -1.78 -7.29
CA MET A 37 0.84 -3.24 -7.16
C MET A 37 1.59 -3.88 -8.35
N THR A 38 2.79 -4.39 -8.11
CA THR A 38 3.63 -4.96 -9.18
C THR A 38 4.43 -6.18 -8.75
N GLU A 39 4.53 -7.19 -9.61
CA GLU A 39 5.45 -8.31 -9.42
C GLU A 39 6.79 -8.08 -10.14
N ARG A 40 7.87 -8.67 -9.61
CA ARG A 40 9.18 -8.64 -10.25
C ARG A 40 9.23 -9.68 -11.36
N THR A 41 9.58 -9.26 -12.57
CA THR A 41 9.81 -10.11 -13.74
C THR A 41 11.27 -10.08 -14.18
N GLU A 42 11.64 -10.89 -15.16
CA GLU A 42 12.99 -10.86 -15.76
C GLU A 42 13.36 -9.49 -16.36
N THR A 43 12.35 -8.76 -16.84
CA THR A 43 12.53 -7.48 -17.55
C THR A 43 12.21 -6.27 -16.68
N GLY A 44 11.81 -6.46 -15.42
CA GLY A 44 11.54 -5.37 -14.49
C GLY A 44 10.35 -5.65 -13.58
N TYR A 45 9.31 -4.82 -13.69
CA TYR A 45 8.13 -4.86 -12.86
C TYR A 45 6.89 -4.87 -13.74
N ALA A 46 5.99 -5.83 -13.52
CA ALA A 46 4.72 -5.93 -14.22
C ALA A 46 3.56 -5.63 -13.27
N PRO A 47 2.52 -4.89 -13.71
CA PRO A 47 1.36 -4.62 -12.87
C PRO A 47 0.60 -5.91 -12.57
N ILE A 48 0.14 -6.07 -11.34
CA ILE A 48 -0.74 -7.16 -10.92
C ILE A 48 -2.12 -6.61 -10.54
N THR A 49 -3.15 -7.45 -10.67
CA THR A 49 -4.51 -7.14 -10.19
C THR A 49 -4.90 -8.15 -9.12
N PRO A 50 -4.63 -7.86 -7.83
CA PRO A 50 -4.98 -8.78 -6.76
C PRO A 50 -6.49 -8.94 -6.59
N SER A 51 -6.91 -10.15 -6.26
CA SER A 51 -8.26 -10.47 -5.80
C SER A 51 -8.54 -9.91 -4.41
N ASP A 52 -9.81 -9.85 -4.00
CA ASP A 52 -10.17 -9.43 -2.64
C ASP A 52 -9.65 -10.40 -1.57
N ASP A 53 -9.55 -11.69 -1.89
CA ASP A 53 -9.03 -12.72 -0.98
C ASP A 53 -7.53 -12.54 -0.75
N GLU A 54 -6.75 -12.26 -1.80
CA GLU A 54 -5.32 -11.94 -1.67
C GLU A 54 -5.11 -10.63 -0.90
N LEU A 55 -5.96 -9.62 -1.13
CA LEU A 55 -5.88 -8.35 -0.41
C LEU A 55 -6.26 -8.47 1.06
N ALA A 56 -7.10 -9.44 1.42
CA ALA A 56 -7.48 -9.71 2.81
C ALA A 56 -6.31 -10.25 3.65
N ASN A 57 -5.28 -10.83 3.02
CA ASN A 57 -4.07 -11.33 3.68
C ASN A 57 -3.07 -10.21 4.04
N VAL A 58 -3.55 -8.97 4.23
CA VAL A 58 -2.72 -7.83 4.59
C VAL A 58 -2.21 -7.95 6.03
N GLU A 59 -0.94 -7.64 6.25
CA GLU A 59 -0.30 -7.72 7.55
C GLU A 59 0.46 -6.44 7.91
N LEU A 60 0.54 -6.15 9.21
CA LEU A 60 1.39 -5.10 9.74
C LEU A 60 2.79 -5.69 9.96
N PHE A 61 3.76 -5.25 9.18
CA PHE A 61 5.13 -5.71 9.26
C PHE A 61 6.02 -4.67 9.94
N GLY A 62 6.81 -5.08 10.93
CA GLY A 62 7.75 -4.21 11.64
C GLY A 62 7.12 -3.05 12.44
N GLY A 63 5.78 -2.93 12.45
CA GLY A 63 5.07 -1.81 13.07
C GLY A 63 5.10 -0.51 12.26
N ASP A 64 5.71 -0.50 11.07
CA ASP A 64 5.85 0.69 10.21
C ASP A 64 5.49 0.44 8.75
N SER A 65 5.12 -0.79 8.37
CA SER A 65 4.89 -1.20 6.99
C SER A 65 3.65 -2.07 6.82
N ILE A 66 2.98 -1.91 5.68
CA ILE A 66 1.89 -2.78 5.21
C ILE A 66 2.51 -3.83 4.29
N LEU A 67 2.21 -5.10 4.51
CA LEU A 67 2.75 -6.24 3.77
C LEU A 67 1.62 -7.11 3.20
N TRP A 68 1.76 -7.49 1.94
CA TRP A 68 1.11 -8.67 1.36
C TRP A 68 2.21 -9.63 0.92
N ASP A 69 2.54 -10.61 1.77
CA ASP A 69 3.72 -11.48 1.58
C ASP A 69 3.60 -12.34 0.30
N GLU A 70 2.44 -12.95 0.08
CA GLU A 70 2.17 -13.76 -1.13
C GLU A 70 2.24 -12.95 -2.43
N LEU A 71 1.93 -11.65 -2.37
CA LEU A 71 2.02 -10.73 -3.50
C LEU A 71 3.41 -10.08 -3.62
N GLY A 72 4.30 -10.30 -2.64
CA GLY A 72 5.59 -9.63 -2.54
C GLY A 72 5.49 -8.11 -2.42
N GLN A 73 4.36 -7.57 -1.93
CA GLN A 73 4.13 -6.13 -1.85
C GLN A 73 4.42 -5.62 -0.44
N ILE A 74 5.24 -4.58 -0.34
CA ILE A 74 5.50 -3.90 0.94
C ILE A 74 5.47 -2.38 0.74
N PHE A 75 4.74 -1.68 1.60
CA PHE A 75 4.63 -0.22 1.60
C PHE A 75 4.90 0.32 2.99
N ARG A 76 5.85 1.26 3.11
CA ARG A 76 6.09 1.95 4.38
C ARG A 76 4.97 2.94 4.65
N ILE A 77 4.42 2.92 5.85
CA ILE A 77 3.33 3.81 6.25
C ILE A 77 3.75 5.28 6.13
N GLU A 78 5.01 5.60 6.45
CA GLU A 78 5.58 6.95 6.28
C GLU A 78 5.55 7.42 4.83
N ASP A 79 5.93 6.56 3.89
CA ASP A 79 5.95 6.88 2.47
C ASP A 79 4.52 7.15 1.98
N LEU A 80 3.57 6.31 2.38
CA LEU A 80 2.15 6.46 2.04
C LEU A 80 1.53 7.76 2.62
N GLN A 81 1.93 8.16 3.84
CA GLN A 81 1.52 9.44 4.43
C GLN A 81 2.11 10.65 3.68
N ASN A 82 3.30 10.48 3.07
CA ASN A 82 3.93 11.49 2.22
C ASN A 82 3.52 11.37 0.75
N HIS A 83 2.42 10.65 0.45
CA HIS A 83 1.88 10.42 -0.89
C HIS A 83 2.82 9.68 -1.85
N VAL A 84 3.80 8.94 -1.32
CA VAL A 84 4.68 8.05 -2.08
C VAL A 84 4.05 6.66 -2.11
N CYS A 85 3.26 6.39 -3.15
CA CYS A 85 2.47 5.16 -3.27
C CYS A 85 3.11 4.09 -4.17
N GLY A 86 4.34 4.31 -4.61
CA GLY A 86 5.06 3.43 -5.53
C GLY A 86 6.40 4.01 -5.93
N ARG A 87 7.03 3.39 -6.92
CA ARG A 87 8.28 3.87 -7.52
C ARG A 87 8.05 5.21 -8.18
N LYS A 88 9.03 6.10 -8.04
CA LYS A 88 9.00 7.46 -8.61
C LYS A 88 8.66 7.47 -10.11
N ALA A 89 9.28 6.60 -10.91
CA ALA A 89 9.04 6.53 -12.35
C ALA A 89 7.58 6.20 -12.70
N TRP A 90 6.93 5.35 -11.90
CA TRP A 90 5.52 5.05 -12.08
C TRP A 90 4.63 6.23 -11.70
N MET A 91 4.89 6.88 -10.56
CA MET A 91 4.16 8.07 -10.14
C MET A 91 4.27 9.22 -11.17
N GLU A 92 5.46 9.41 -11.76
CA GLU A 92 5.68 10.39 -12.83
C GLU A 92 4.91 10.03 -14.10
N SER A 93 4.79 8.73 -14.45
CA SER A 93 4.01 8.28 -15.60
C SER A 93 2.50 8.55 -15.45
N LEU A 94 1.97 8.47 -14.22
CA LEU A 94 0.57 8.82 -13.94
C LEU A 94 0.32 10.31 -14.14
N ALA A 95 1.24 11.17 -13.66
CA ALA A 95 1.13 12.62 -13.84
C ALA A 95 1.17 13.03 -15.32
N ALA A 96 2.01 12.35 -16.13
CA ALA A 96 2.10 12.59 -17.57
C ALA A 96 0.85 12.17 -18.35
N THR A 97 0.05 11.23 -17.83
CA THR A 97 -1.17 10.74 -18.48
C THR A 97 -2.36 11.69 -18.29
N ILE A 98 -2.25 12.64 -17.35
CA ILE A 98 -3.30 13.63 -17.03
C ILE A 98 -3.01 15.00 -17.70
N SER A 99 -1.88 15.11 -18.42
CA SER A 99 -1.46 16.32 -19.15
C SER A 99 -1.90 16.29 -20.61
#